data_AF-A0A259NEY8-F1
#
_entry.id   AF-A0A259NEY8-F1
#
_cell.length_a   1.000
_cell.length_b   1.000
_cell.length_c   1.000
_cell.angle_alpha   90.00
_cell.angle_beta   90.00
_cell.angle_gamma   90.00
#
_symmetry.space_group_name_H-M   'P 1'
#
loop_
_entity.id
_entity.type
_entity.pdbx_description
1 polymer ?
#
loop_
_entity_poly.entity_id
_entity_poly.type
_entity_poly.pdbx_seq_one_letter_code
_entity_poly.pdbx_strand_id
1 'polypeptide(L)' 'MNTELSQEQKELLRRELSRDDLSIYTAVVMARQALELGRYAEAVSRLRVDADKILMHSRELYELINN' A
#
# COMPACT_ATOMS: atom_id res chain seq x y z
N MET A 1 4.58 16.57 3.25
CA MET A 1 4.00 15.42 3.97
C MET A 1 5.14 14.51 4.39
N ASN A 2 5.44 14.43 5.69
CA ASN A 2 6.42 13.47 6.21
C ASN A 2 5.88 12.06 5.93
N THR A 3 6.50 11.37 4.98
CA THR A 3 6.10 10.01 4.55
C THR A 3 6.70 8.96 5.48
N GLU A 4 6.83 9.27 6.75
CA GLU A 4 7.34 8.33 7.75
C GLU A 4 6.15 7.56 8.33
N LEU A 5 5.86 6.42 7.72
CA LEU A 5 4.92 5.46 8.29
C LEU A 5 5.45 4.97 9.65
N SER A 6 4.56 4.94 10.65
CA SER A 6 4.81 4.28 11.93
C SER A 6 5.09 2.78 11.73
N GLN A 7 5.65 2.10 12.73
CA GLN A 7 5.88 0.64 12.62
C GLN A 7 4.55 -0.12 12.45
N GLU A 8 3.49 0.32 13.12
CA GLU A 8 2.14 -0.26 12.96
C GLU A 8 1.60 -0.07 11.54
N GLN A 9 1.79 1.12 10.96
CA GLN A 9 1.39 1.42 9.58
C GLN A 9 2.18 0.60 8.56
N LYS A 10 3.47 0.36 8.80
CA LYS A 10 4.31 -0.51 7.96
C LYS A 10 3.85 -1.96 8.02
N GLU A 11 3.47 -2.44 9.19
CA GLU A 11 2.96 -3.79 9.37
C GLU A 11 1.59 -3.97 8.69
N LEU A 12 0.69 -2.99 8.87
CA LEU A 12 -0.58 -2.96 8.14
C LEU A 12 -0.36 -2.97 6.62
N LEU A 13 0.55 -2.14 6.12
CA LEU A 13 0.87 -2.07 4.69
C LEU A 13 1.37 -3.43 4.17
N ARG A 14 2.27 -4.11 4.90
CA ARG A 14 2.76 -5.44 4.52
C ARG A 14 1.65 -6.48 4.52
N ARG A 15 0.83 -6.51 5.58
CA ARG A 15 -0.27 -7.46 5.72
C ARG A 15 -1.28 -7.29 4.59
N GLU A 16 -1.75 -6.07 4.34
CA GLU A 16 -2.71 -5.80 3.27
C GLU A 16 -2.11 -6.09 1.90
N LEU A 17 -0.87 -5.67 1.67
CA LEU A 17 -0.21 -5.99 0.42
C LEU A 17 0.01 -7.49 0.26
N SER A 18 0.13 -8.32 1.30
CA SER A 18 0.27 -9.78 1.12
C SER A 18 -1.00 -10.51 0.66
N ARG A 19 -2.16 -9.84 0.63
CA ARG A 19 -3.42 -10.48 0.27
C ARG A 19 -3.47 -10.83 -1.23
N ASP A 20 -3.87 -12.05 -1.54
CA ASP A 20 -3.89 -12.56 -2.92
C ASP A 20 -4.89 -11.84 -3.82
N ASP A 21 -6.01 -11.38 -3.27
CA ASP A 21 -7.07 -10.64 -3.96
C ASP A 21 -6.60 -9.30 -4.53
N LEU A 22 -5.59 -8.68 -3.91
CA LEU A 22 -4.99 -7.43 -4.35
C LEU A 22 -3.87 -7.64 -5.37
N SER A 23 -3.33 -8.85 -5.53
CA SER A 23 -2.21 -9.15 -6.45
C SER A 23 -2.53 -8.89 -7.93
N ILE A 24 -3.81 -8.80 -8.28
CA ILE A 24 -4.27 -8.52 -9.66
C ILE A 24 -3.93 -7.09 -10.10
N TYR A 25 -3.68 -6.19 -9.15
CA TYR A 25 -3.38 -4.79 -9.45
C TYR A 25 -1.88 -4.58 -9.62
N THR A 26 -1.49 -4.06 -10.80
CA THR A 26 -0.10 -3.69 -11.07
C THR A 26 0.46 -2.74 -10.01
N ALA A 27 -0.35 -1.79 -9.51
CA ALA A 27 0.04 -0.88 -8.44
C ALA A 27 0.42 -1.63 -7.14
N VAL A 28 -0.31 -2.70 -6.79
CA VAL A 28 -0.04 -3.53 -5.60
C VAL A 28 1.24 -4.34 -5.79
N VAL A 29 1.44 -4.96 -6.96
CA VAL A 29 2.67 -5.69 -7.27
C VAL A 29 3.89 -4.79 -7.19
N MET A 30 3.81 -3.59 -7.76
CA MET A 30 4.89 -2.61 -7.67
C MET A 30 5.07 -2.08 -6.24
N ALA A 31 3.99 -1.90 -5.47
CA ALA A 31 4.09 -1.46 -4.08
C ALA A 31 4.77 -2.52 -3.19
N ARG A 32 4.51 -3.82 -3.43
CA ARG A 32 5.24 -4.93 -2.77
C ARG A 32 6.73 -4.87 -3.04
N GLN A 33 7.15 -4.69 -4.30
CA GLN A 33 8.57 -4.56 -4.64
C GLN A 33 9.22 -3.35 -3.97
N ALA A 34 8.50 -2.21 -3.88
CA ALA A 34 8.99 -1.05 -3.14
C ALA A 34 9.12 -1.34 -1.64
N LEU A 35 8.18 -2.08 -1.04
CA LEU A 35 8.26 -2.51 0.35
C LEU A 35 9.49 -3.39 0.62
N GLU A 36 9.77 -4.36 -0.24
CA GLU A 36 10.93 -5.26 -0.11
C GLU A 36 12.25 -4.49 -0.13
N LEU A 37 12.31 -3.37 -0.86
CA LEU A 37 13.46 -2.46 -0.93
C LEU A 37 13.46 -1.39 0.19
N GLY A 38 12.50 -1.43 1.12
CA GLY A 38 12.35 -0.45 2.20
C GLY A 38 11.86 0.94 1.75
N ARG A 39 11.34 1.06 0.53
CA ARG A 39 10.90 2.32 -0.09
C ARG A 39 9.41 2.57 0.15
N TYR A 40 9.03 2.80 1.41
CA TYR A 40 7.63 2.95 1.82
C TYR A 40 6.90 4.11 1.13
N ALA A 41 7.57 5.26 0.95
CA ALA A 41 6.98 6.41 0.25
C ALA A 41 6.63 6.08 -1.21
N GLU A 42 7.50 5.32 -1.89
CA GLU A 42 7.28 4.86 -3.26
C GLU A 42 6.12 3.84 -3.31
N ALA A 43 6.05 2.93 -2.34
CA ALA A 43 4.94 1.98 -2.21
C ALA A 43 3.58 2.70 -2.06
N VAL A 44 3.49 3.67 -1.15
CA VAL A 44 2.28 4.48 -0.95
C VAL A 44 1.93 5.26 -2.22
N SER A 45 2.90 5.90 -2.87
CA SER A 45 2.67 6.63 -4.11
C SER A 45 2.12 5.76 -5.23
N ARG A 46 2.57 4.51 -5.34
CA ARG A 46 2.07 3.55 -6.33
C ARG A 46 0.62 3.16 -6.05
N LEU A 47 0.30 2.91 -4.79
CA LEU A 47 -1.07 2.55 -4.38
C LEU A 47 -2.06 3.69 -4.61
N ARG A 48 -1.64 4.95 -4.42
CA ARG A 48 -2.51 6.11 -4.68
C ARG A 48 -3.00 6.20 -6.12
N VAL A 49 -2.28 5.65 -7.10
CA VAL A 49 -2.71 5.64 -8.51
C VAL A 49 -4.00 4.85 -8.72
N ASP A 50 -4.22 3.79 -7.93
CA ASP A 50 -5.39 2.91 -7.99
C ASP A 50 -6.24 2.99 -6.71
N ALA A 51 -6.22 4.13 -6.01
CA ALA A 51 -6.87 4.30 -4.70
C ALA A 51 -8.36 3.92 -4.73
N ASP A 52 -9.10 4.31 -5.77
CA ASP A 52 -10.52 3.97 -5.91
C ASP A 52 -10.76 2.46 -6.01
N LYS A 53 -9.87 1.73 -6.69
CA LYS A 53 -9.95 0.27 -6.79
C LYS A 53 -9.58 -0.38 -5.46
N ILE A 54 -8.55 0.13 -4.80
CA ILE A 54 -8.14 -0.33 -3.47
C ILE A 54 -9.27 -0.17 -2.46
N LEU A 55 -10.01 0.95 -2.49
CA LEU A 55 -11.16 1.19 -1.62
C LEU A 55 -12.22 0.09 -1.74
N MET A 56 -12.43 -0.47 -2.93
CA MET A 56 -13.39 -1.56 -3.15
C MET A 56 -12.97 -2.89 -2.50
N HIS A 57 -11.69 -3.08 -2.21
CA HIS A 57 -11.13 -4.35 -1.70
C HIS A 57 -10.59 -4.27 -0.26
N SER A 58 -10.04 -3.11 0.12
CA SER A 58 -9.51 -2.85 1.45
C SER A 58 -9.67 -1.38 1.81
N ARG A 59 -10.67 -1.10 2.65
CA ARG A 59 -10.87 0.22 3.25
C ARG A 59 -9.70 0.63 4.15
N GLU A 60 -9.15 -0.32 4.91
CA GLU A 60 -7.99 -0.06 5.78
C GLU A 60 -6.77 0.38 4.97
N LEU A 61 -6.47 -0.29 3.84
CA LEU A 61 -5.36 0.11 2.98
C LEU A 61 -5.60 1.48 2.33
N TYR A 62 -6.85 1.77 1.93
CA TYR A 62 -7.22 3.08 1.38
C TYR A 62 -7.03 4.22 2.40
N GLU A 63 -7.47 4.02 3.64
CA GLU A 63 -7.30 4.99 4.72
C GLU A 63 -5.82 5.18 5.08
N LEU A 64 -5.03 4.12 5.02
CA LEU A 64 -3.59 4.17 5.24
C LEU A 64 -2.87 5.02 4.19
N ILE A 65 -3.19 4.85 2.90
CA ILE A 65 -2.49 5.57 1.83
C ILE A 65 -2.96 7.01 1.67
N ASN A 66 -4.11 7.41 2.24
CA ASN A 66 -4.65 8.77 2.14
C ASN A 66 -4.47 9.63 3.40
N ASN A 67 -4.01 9.06 4.51
CA ASN A 67 -3.44 9.82 5.63
C ASN A 67 -2.00 10.29 5.33
#